data_AF-A0A0K1PTA6-F1
#
_entry.id   AF-A0A0K1PTA6-F1
#
_cell.length_a   1.000
_cell.length_b   1.000
_cell.length_c   1.000
_cell.angle_alpha   90.00
_cell.angle_beta   90.00
_cell.angle_gamma   90.00
#
_symmetry.space_group_name_H-M   'P 1'
#
loop_
_entity.id
_entity.type
_entity.pdbx_description
1 polymer ?
#
loop_
_entity_poly.entity_id
_entity_poly.type
_entity_poly.pdbx_seq_one_letter_code
_entity_poly.pdbx_strand_id
1 'polypeptide(L)'
;MGDRMNPTARLGLHVATSLTRVRASSDLKARAREKLLAGRAAKEKTSRSNRTRRSLVAFAMASAAALFLGAWFAWPRATLSFAIEGEKAPGVVGAFLSANGEAELPLAFSDGTRVVLGKGARARVAHVDARGARVLLESGELHANVVHRDDTRWLVEAGPYQVRVTGTRFDVRWDADAQSVVVRLIEGSVIVSGCTLGEGRRVSAGEELVASCKESPSSPPSTNDASTAVATVVPDEVAASPAVTAHAAASHVNLAAASSSEAVAATTSRATPLHKAVDASAVVPSGAASTATETVKAPDASELLLRADDDRFARRYDDAENALLEVRKRFGGTDAAAKAAFELGRIKFDARGDFGQAASWFDTYLHERPTGTLAREALGRGLEARLRAEDTETAANLARRYLAAYPDGPHAKLARKALEGR
;
A
#
# COMPACT_ATOMS: atom_id res chain seq x y z
N MET A 1 114.21 -45.56 -19.15
CA MET A 1 113.26 -44.65 -19.84
C MET A 1 112.08 -44.38 -18.93
N GLY A 2 111.92 -43.15 -18.45
CA GLY A 2 110.77 -42.71 -17.66
C GLY A 2 110.65 -41.21 -17.83
N ASP A 3 109.87 -40.80 -18.83
CA ASP A 3 109.80 -39.44 -19.36
C ASP A 3 109.30 -38.45 -18.29
N ARG A 4 110.21 -37.61 -17.80
CA ARG A 4 109.92 -36.53 -16.86
C ARG A 4 109.27 -35.39 -17.65
N MET A 5 107.94 -35.39 -17.73
CA MET A 5 107.19 -34.25 -18.24
C MET A 5 107.62 -32.96 -17.52
N ASN A 6 108.10 -31.99 -18.31
CA ASN A 6 108.63 -30.71 -17.85
C ASN A 6 107.53 -29.90 -17.11
N PRO A 7 107.79 -29.32 -15.92
CA PRO A 7 106.81 -28.56 -15.14
C PRO A 7 106.12 -27.43 -15.93
N THR A 8 106.77 -26.87 -16.95
CA THR A 8 106.20 -25.86 -17.85
C THR A 8 105.08 -26.39 -18.74
N ALA A 9 105.14 -27.66 -19.15
CA ALA A 9 104.10 -28.31 -19.96
C ALA A 9 102.81 -28.55 -19.15
N ARG A 10 102.94 -28.87 -17.85
CA ARG A 10 101.78 -28.98 -16.94
C ARG A 10 101.10 -27.65 -16.69
N LEU A 11 101.86 -26.55 -16.58
CA LEU A 11 101.30 -25.21 -16.44
C LEU A 11 100.53 -24.78 -17.70
N GLY A 12 101.10 -25.07 -18.89
CA GLY A 12 100.46 -24.77 -20.18
C GLY A 12 99.11 -25.47 -20.38
N LEU A 13 99.00 -26.75 -19.99
CA LEU A 13 97.74 -27.51 -20.10
C LEU A 13 96.65 -26.98 -19.14
N HIS A 14 97.05 -26.51 -17.96
CA HIS A 14 96.15 -25.95 -16.95
C HIS A 14 95.63 -24.55 -17.32
N VAL A 15 96.49 -23.73 -17.96
CA VAL A 15 96.09 -22.41 -18.50
C VAL A 15 95.19 -22.59 -19.73
N ALA A 16 95.48 -23.56 -20.60
CA ALA A 16 94.64 -23.86 -21.76
C ALA A 16 93.22 -24.28 -21.33
N THR A 17 93.08 -25.21 -20.38
CA THR A 17 91.76 -25.68 -19.90
C THR A 17 90.99 -24.63 -19.10
N SER A 18 91.66 -23.71 -18.41
CA SER A 18 91.01 -22.61 -17.71
C SER A 18 90.51 -21.53 -18.67
N LEU A 19 91.25 -21.22 -19.75
CA LEU A 19 90.79 -20.30 -20.79
C LEU A 19 89.60 -20.84 -21.60
N THR A 20 89.51 -22.16 -21.84
CA THR A 20 88.35 -22.76 -22.55
C THR A 20 87.07 -22.69 -21.70
N ARG A 21 87.17 -22.86 -20.38
CA ARG A 21 86.01 -22.73 -19.46
C ARG A 21 85.49 -21.29 -19.38
N VAL A 22 86.38 -20.30 -19.39
CA VAL A 22 85.98 -18.89 -19.37
C VAL A 22 85.27 -18.50 -20.68
N ARG A 23 85.76 -18.93 -21.85
CA ARG A 23 85.10 -18.69 -23.15
C ARG A 23 83.74 -19.38 -23.27
N ALA A 24 83.61 -20.62 -22.80
CA ALA A 24 82.30 -21.31 -22.80
C ALA A 24 81.27 -20.60 -21.90
N SER A 25 81.71 -20.03 -20.78
CA SER A 25 80.84 -19.28 -19.86
C SER A 25 80.42 -17.90 -20.42
N SER A 26 81.26 -17.25 -21.23
CA SER A 26 80.91 -15.97 -21.88
C SER A 26 79.89 -16.16 -23.00
N ASP A 27 79.99 -17.24 -23.77
CA ASP A 27 79.05 -17.53 -24.86
C ASP A 27 77.65 -17.89 -24.36
N LEU A 28 77.55 -18.59 -23.23
CA LEU A 28 76.28 -18.86 -22.55
C LEU A 28 75.62 -17.58 -22.03
N LYS A 29 76.41 -16.65 -21.48
CA LYS A 29 75.91 -15.35 -21.00
C LYS A 29 75.48 -14.44 -22.16
N ALA A 30 76.17 -14.49 -23.30
CA ALA A 30 75.80 -13.75 -24.51
C ALA A 30 74.46 -14.24 -25.08
N ARG A 31 74.28 -15.56 -25.22
CA ARG A 31 73.02 -16.17 -25.70
C ARG A 31 71.84 -15.95 -24.74
N ALA A 32 72.09 -15.91 -23.42
CA ALA A 32 71.06 -15.60 -22.43
C ALA A 32 70.60 -14.12 -22.50
N ARG A 33 71.53 -13.19 -22.72
CA ARG A 33 71.21 -11.76 -22.92
C ARG A 33 70.40 -11.53 -24.21
N GLU A 34 70.74 -12.21 -25.30
CA GLU A 34 70.02 -12.10 -26.56
C GLU A 34 68.56 -12.58 -26.44
N LYS A 35 68.32 -13.71 -25.76
CA LYS A 35 66.95 -14.20 -25.50
C LYS A 35 66.13 -13.29 -24.58
N LEU A 36 66.77 -12.65 -23.59
CA LEU A 36 66.09 -11.70 -22.69
C LEU A 36 65.76 -10.37 -23.37
N LEU A 37 66.60 -9.89 -24.29
CA LEU A 37 66.33 -8.68 -25.08
C LEU A 37 65.26 -8.93 -26.16
N ALA A 38 65.29 -10.09 -26.82
CA ALA A 38 64.24 -10.48 -27.77
C ALA A 38 62.86 -10.64 -27.09
N GLY A 39 62.81 -11.20 -25.88
CA GLY A 39 61.59 -11.34 -25.08
C GLY A 39 61.01 -10.02 -24.56
N ARG A 40 61.83 -8.99 -24.37
CA ARG A 40 61.38 -7.63 -23.96
C ARG A 40 60.92 -6.80 -25.16
N ALA A 41 61.62 -6.86 -26.30
CA ALA A 41 61.25 -6.14 -27.52
C ALA A 41 59.93 -6.66 -28.15
N ALA A 42 59.63 -7.96 -28.01
CA ALA A 42 58.36 -8.55 -28.49
C ALA A 42 57.15 -8.21 -27.60
N LYS A 43 57.38 -7.83 -26.33
CA LYS A 43 56.32 -7.55 -25.35
C LYS A 43 55.89 -6.07 -25.30
N GLU A 44 56.70 -5.18 -25.89
CA GLU A 44 56.42 -3.73 -25.94
C GLU A 44 55.67 -3.26 -27.19
N LYS A 45 55.70 -4.02 -28.30
CA LYS A 45 55.05 -3.62 -29.56
C LYS A 45 53.59 -4.08 -29.72
N THR A 46 53.07 -4.95 -28.85
CA THR A 46 51.70 -5.49 -28.94
C THR A 46 50.70 -4.86 -27.96
N SER A 47 51.11 -3.88 -27.15
CA SER A 47 50.28 -3.29 -26.08
C SER A 47 50.14 -1.76 -26.17
N ARG A 48 49.92 -1.21 -27.37
CA ARG A 48 49.60 0.22 -27.53
C ARG A 48 48.40 0.55 -28.42
N SER A 49 47.88 -0.40 -29.20
CA SER A 49 46.71 -0.17 -30.08
C SER A 49 45.36 -0.58 -29.44
N ASN A 50 45.35 -1.47 -28.44
CA ASN A 50 44.10 -2.02 -27.90
C ASN A 50 43.62 -1.36 -26.59
N ARG A 51 44.38 -0.43 -26.00
CA ARG A 51 44.01 0.23 -24.73
C ARG A 51 43.08 1.43 -24.94
N THR A 52 43.24 2.16 -26.04
CA THR A 52 42.41 3.34 -26.38
C THR A 52 41.01 2.93 -26.85
N ARG A 53 40.88 1.90 -27.70
CA ARG A 53 39.57 1.34 -28.10
C ARG A 53 38.82 0.70 -26.93
N ARG A 54 39.50 -0.02 -26.03
CA ARG A 54 38.87 -0.59 -24.82
C ARG A 54 38.43 0.49 -23.81
N SER A 55 39.15 1.62 -23.72
CA SER A 55 38.73 2.73 -22.85
C SER A 55 37.49 3.47 -23.38
N LEU A 56 37.33 3.59 -24.71
CA LEU A 56 36.16 4.21 -25.32
C LEU A 56 34.91 3.32 -25.23
N VAL A 57 35.05 2.00 -25.40
CA VAL A 57 33.94 1.05 -25.21
C VAL A 57 33.55 0.93 -23.72
N ALA A 58 34.53 0.99 -22.80
CA ALA A 58 34.26 0.99 -21.37
C ALA A 58 33.53 2.27 -20.90
N PHE A 59 33.89 3.44 -21.44
CA PHE A 59 33.18 4.70 -21.15
C PHE A 59 31.76 4.68 -21.71
N ALA A 60 31.55 4.17 -22.94
CA ALA A 60 30.23 4.05 -23.55
C ALA A 60 29.31 3.06 -22.79
N MET A 61 29.84 1.94 -22.31
CA MET A 61 29.09 1.01 -21.46
C MET A 61 28.82 1.58 -20.05
N ALA A 62 29.76 2.33 -19.46
CA ALA A 62 29.54 2.97 -18.18
C ALA A 62 28.48 4.08 -18.25
N SER A 63 28.45 4.87 -19.34
CA SER A 63 27.39 5.86 -19.57
C SER A 63 26.04 5.19 -19.84
N ALA A 64 26.00 4.08 -20.60
CA ALA A 64 24.77 3.33 -20.83
C ALA A 64 24.25 2.69 -19.54
N ALA A 65 25.12 2.13 -18.69
CA ALA A 65 24.75 1.58 -17.39
C ALA A 65 24.31 2.67 -16.39
N ALA A 66 24.94 3.85 -16.40
CA ALA A 66 24.52 4.99 -15.57
C ALA A 66 23.19 5.58 -16.04
N LEU A 67 22.94 5.63 -17.36
CA LEU A 67 21.64 6.01 -17.92
C LEU A 67 20.57 4.94 -17.66
N PHE A 68 20.91 3.64 -17.70
CA PHE A 68 20.00 2.56 -17.33
C PHE A 68 19.70 2.54 -15.84
N LEU A 69 20.69 2.69 -14.96
CA LEU A 69 20.48 2.80 -13.51
C LEU A 69 19.76 4.09 -13.14
N GLY A 70 20.08 5.19 -13.82
CA GLY A 70 19.36 6.47 -13.71
C GLY A 70 17.91 6.34 -14.16
N ALA A 71 17.63 5.70 -15.30
CA ALA A 71 16.28 5.45 -15.79
C ALA A 71 15.53 4.39 -14.97
N TRP A 72 16.22 3.39 -14.40
CA TRP A 72 15.64 2.37 -13.54
C TRP A 72 15.30 2.92 -12.15
N PHE A 73 16.08 3.87 -11.65
CA PHE A 73 15.84 4.54 -10.37
C PHE A 73 14.91 5.77 -10.51
N ALA A 74 14.88 6.39 -11.69
CA ALA A 74 14.00 7.51 -12.02
C ALA A 74 12.72 7.09 -12.76
N TRP A 75 12.53 5.80 -13.07
CA TRP A 75 11.24 5.32 -13.56
C TRP A 75 10.23 5.50 -12.42
N PRO A 76 9.14 6.26 -12.65
CA PRO A 76 8.10 6.39 -11.65
C PRO A 76 7.57 5.00 -11.37
N ARG A 77 7.74 4.53 -10.13
CA ARG A 77 7.01 3.35 -9.66
C ARG A 77 5.54 3.66 -9.91
N ALA A 78 4.93 2.96 -10.86
CA ALA A 78 3.56 3.25 -11.29
C ALA A 78 2.69 3.37 -10.04
N THR A 79 2.16 4.58 -9.81
CA THR A 79 1.22 4.80 -8.72
C THR A 79 0.03 3.92 -9.00
N LEU A 80 -0.43 3.20 -7.98
CA LEU A 80 -1.66 2.44 -8.10
C LEU A 80 -2.76 3.39 -8.59
N SER A 81 -3.59 2.93 -9.52
CA SER A 81 -4.76 3.68 -9.99
C SER A 81 -5.99 2.83 -9.75
N PHE A 82 -7.13 3.46 -9.56
CA PHE A 82 -8.41 2.76 -9.47
C PHE A 82 -9.37 3.27 -10.52
N ALA A 83 -10.37 2.48 -10.85
CA ALA A 83 -11.48 2.86 -11.72
C ALA A 83 -12.78 2.28 -11.16
N ILE A 84 -13.89 2.95 -11.43
CA ILE A 84 -15.22 2.42 -11.16
C ILE A 84 -15.56 1.49 -12.32
N GLU A 85 -15.92 0.23 -12.03
CA GLU A 85 -16.27 -0.70 -13.10
C GLU A 85 -17.50 -0.22 -13.87
N GLY A 86 -17.37 -0.17 -15.20
CA GLY A 86 -18.39 0.41 -16.09
C GLY A 86 -18.08 1.85 -16.53
N GLU A 87 -17.15 2.54 -15.86
CA GLU A 87 -16.65 3.85 -16.29
C GLU A 87 -15.34 3.72 -17.06
N LYS A 88 -15.20 4.47 -18.16
CA LYS A 88 -13.97 4.48 -18.98
C LYS A 88 -12.85 5.35 -18.39
N ALA A 89 -13.19 6.23 -17.45
CA ALA A 89 -12.26 7.15 -16.83
C ALA A 89 -11.65 6.54 -15.55
N PRO A 90 -10.37 6.82 -15.23
CA PRO A 90 -9.82 6.47 -13.94
C PRO A 90 -10.57 7.21 -12.82
N GLY A 91 -10.74 6.52 -11.70
CA GLY A 91 -11.30 7.08 -10.48
C GLY A 91 -10.44 8.21 -9.93
N VAL A 92 -11.09 9.21 -9.36
CA VAL A 92 -10.43 10.40 -8.83
C VAL A 92 -10.15 10.20 -7.34
N VAL A 93 -8.87 10.22 -6.96
CA VAL A 93 -8.46 10.15 -5.55
C VAL A 93 -9.06 11.35 -4.80
N GLY A 94 -9.70 11.06 -3.67
CA GLY A 94 -10.41 12.05 -2.87
C GLY A 94 -11.83 12.37 -3.37
N ALA A 95 -12.31 11.78 -4.46
CA ALA A 95 -13.72 11.91 -4.84
C ALA A 95 -14.61 11.02 -3.97
N PHE A 96 -15.81 11.51 -3.66
CA PHE A 96 -16.83 10.72 -2.99
C PHE A 96 -17.41 9.67 -3.92
N LEU A 97 -17.45 8.45 -3.40
CA LEU A 97 -18.01 7.27 -4.05
C LEU A 97 -19.25 6.91 -3.25
N SER A 98 -20.42 7.04 -3.86
CA SER A 98 -21.68 6.56 -3.29
C SER A 98 -22.21 5.47 -4.19
N ALA A 99 -22.39 4.28 -3.65
CA ALA A 99 -23.23 3.30 -4.30
C ALA A 99 -24.66 3.85 -4.32
N ASN A 100 -25.23 4.01 -5.50
CA ASN A 100 -26.64 4.40 -5.62
C ASN A 100 -27.46 3.37 -4.82
N GLY A 101 -28.48 3.80 -4.08
CA GLY A 101 -29.20 2.95 -3.11
C GLY A 101 -29.78 1.62 -3.65
N GLU A 102 -29.73 1.39 -4.96
CA GLU A 102 -30.24 0.21 -5.65
C GLU A 102 -29.15 -0.75 -6.16
N ALA A 103 -27.89 -0.29 -6.32
CA ALA A 103 -26.83 -1.08 -6.94
C ALA A 103 -25.51 -0.98 -6.18
N GLU A 104 -24.73 -2.06 -6.20
CA GLU A 104 -23.36 -2.09 -5.69
C GLU A 104 -22.44 -1.27 -6.61
N LEU A 105 -21.35 -0.73 -6.06
CA LEU A 105 -20.35 0.01 -6.82
C LEU A 105 -19.01 -0.72 -6.76
N PRO A 106 -18.62 -1.46 -7.82
CA PRO A 106 -17.34 -2.14 -7.87
C PRO A 106 -16.21 -1.17 -8.25
N LEU A 107 -15.13 -1.22 -7.49
CA LEU A 107 -13.89 -0.48 -7.72
C LEU A 107 -12.78 -1.49 -8.06
N ALA A 108 -12.15 -1.29 -9.21
CA ALA A 108 -11.02 -2.10 -9.66
C ALA A 108 -9.73 -1.28 -9.56
N PHE A 109 -8.72 -1.86 -8.91
CA PHE A 109 -7.40 -1.25 -8.76
C PHE A 109 -6.40 -1.92 -9.71
N SER A 110 -5.40 -1.16 -10.17
CA SER A 110 -4.42 -1.62 -11.17
C SER A 110 -3.50 -2.75 -10.67
N ASP A 111 -3.49 -3.02 -9.37
CA ASP A 111 -2.77 -4.13 -8.74
C ASP A 111 -3.55 -5.45 -8.75
N GLY A 112 -4.81 -5.43 -9.20
CA GLY A 112 -5.74 -6.55 -9.18
C GLY A 112 -6.65 -6.58 -7.95
N THR A 113 -6.46 -5.68 -6.99
CA THR A 113 -7.35 -5.54 -5.83
C THR A 113 -8.73 -5.08 -6.28
N ARG A 114 -9.76 -5.67 -5.68
CA ARG A 114 -11.16 -5.33 -5.95
C ARG A 114 -11.85 -4.94 -4.65
N VAL A 115 -12.54 -3.80 -4.68
CA VAL A 115 -13.34 -3.30 -3.56
C VAL A 115 -14.75 -3.05 -4.07
N VAL A 116 -15.75 -3.65 -3.45
CA VAL A 116 -17.16 -3.48 -3.83
C VAL A 116 -17.86 -2.75 -2.70
N LEU A 117 -18.41 -1.58 -2.99
CA LEU A 117 -19.27 -0.86 -2.05
C LEU A 117 -20.68 -1.43 -2.13
N GLY A 118 -21.21 -1.86 -0.99
CA GLY A 118 -22.59 -2.33 -0.85
C GLY A 118 -23.61 -1.23 -1.18
N LYS A 119 -24.86 -1.62 -1.40
CA LYS A 119 -25.94 -0.69 -1.77
C LYS A 119 -26.08 0.44 -0.75
N GLY A 120 -26.09 1.68 -1.22
CA GLY A 120 -26.18 2.87 -0.35
C GLY A 120 -24.94 3.16 0.50
N ALA A 121 -23.86 2.39 0.35
CA ALA A 121 -22.61 2.65 1.03
C ALA A 121 -21.94 3.92 0.48
N ARG A 122 -21.25 4.63 1.38
CA ARG A 122 -20.53 5.86 1.09
C ARG A 122 -19.09 5.68 1.48
N ALA A 123 -18.19 5.90 0.54
CA ALA A 123 -16.77 5.75 0.75
C ALA A 123 -15.96 6.78 -0.07
N ARG A 124 -14.66 6.86 0.22
CA ARG A 124 -13.71 7.67 -0.54
C ARG A 124 -12.37 6.97 -0.56
N VAL A 125 -11.75 6.88 -1.72
CA VAL A 125 -10.34 6.49 -1.81
C VAL A 125 -9.52 7.75 -1.47
N ALA A 126 -9.01 7.85 -0.25
CA ALA A 126 -8.35 9.06 0.24
C ALA A 126 -6.94 9.24 -0.32
N HIS A 127 -6.24 8.11 -0.46
CA HIS A 127 -4.87 8.10 -0.91
C HIS A 127 -4.59 6.82 -1.68
N VAL A 128 -3.74 6.94 -2.69
CA VAL A 128 -3.26 5.80 -3.47
C VAL A 128 -1.77 5.99 -3.72
N ASP A 129 -0.96 4.98 -3.41
CA ASP A 129 0.47 4.97 -3.70
C ASP A 129 0.89 3.68 -4.40
N ALA A 130 2.18 3.51 -4.71
CA ALA A 130 2.68 2.30 -5.36
C ALA A 130 2.57 1.01 -4.49
N ARG A 131 2.17 1.12 -3.22
CA ARG A 131 2.14 0.05 -2.22
C ARG A 131 0.72 -0.29 -1.76
N GLY A 132 -0.26 0.57 -1.99
CA GLY A 132 -1.65 0.29 -1.68
C GLY A 132 -2.55 1.52 -1.74
N ALA A 133 -3.76 1.34 -1.22
CA ALA A 133 -4.74 2.41 -1.10
C ALA A 133 -5.24 2.55 0.34
N ARG A 134 -5.62 3.79 0.69
CA ARG A 134 -6.38 4.10 1.88
C ARG A 134 -7.83 4.38 1.47
N VAL A 135 -8.74 3.51 1.89
CA VAL A 135 -10.17 3.61 1.61
C VAL A 135 -10.90 3.98 2.89
N LEU A 136 -11.65 5.06 2.84
CA LEU A 136 -12.47 5.54 3.95
C LEU A 136 -13.90 5.10 3.70
N LEU A 137 -14.48 4.35 4.62
CA LEU A 137 -15.88 3.97 4.65
C LEU A 137 -16.62 4.90 5.63
N GLU A 138 -17.50 5.75 5.10
CA GLU A 138 -18.27 6.71 5.89
C GLU A 138 -19.56 6.12 6.44
N SER A 139 -20.18 5.20 5.69
CA SER A 139 -21.35 4.43 6.11
C SER A 139 -21.60 3.26 5.16
N GLY A 140 -22.20 2.18 5.67
CA GLY A 140 -22.64 1.04 4.86
C GLY A 140 -21.63 -0.11 4.89
N GLU A 141 -21.59 -0.87 3.79
CA GLU A 141 -20.81 -2.11 3.69
C GLU A 141 -19.80 -2.04 2.55
N LEU A 142 -18.65 -2.69 2.76
CA LEU A 142 -17.55 -2.78 1.82
C LEU A 142 -17.00 -4.21 1.82
N HIS A 143 -16.96 -4.81 0.64
CA HIS A 143 -16.34 -6.11 0.39
C HIS A 143 -14.99 -5.90 -0.28
N ALA A 144 -13.91 -6.38 0.30
CA ALA A 144 -12.57 -6.21 -0.24
C ALA A 144 -11.89 -7.55 -0.52
N ASN A 145 -11.27 -7.65 -1.69
CA ASN A 145 -10.38 -8.73 -2.09
C ASN A 145 -9.03 -8.11 -2.47
N VAL A 146 -8.10 -8.07 -1.51
CA VAL A 146 -6.80 -7.39 -1.62
C VAL A 146 -5.73 -8.37 -2.07
N VAL A 147 -5.03 -8.05 -3.15
CA VAL A 147 -3.96 -8.90 -3.67
C VAL A 147 -2.68 -8.71 -2.85
N HIS A 148 -2.13 -9.81 -2.34
CA HIS A 148 -0.88 -9.79 -1.58
C HIS A 148 0.34 -9.48 -2.45
N ARG A 149 1.21 -8.60 -1.96
CA ARG A 149 2.56 -8.31 -2.46
C ARG A 149 3.45 -8.00 -1.27
N ASP A 150 4.77 -8.12 -1.44
CA ASP A 150 5.76 -8.02 -0.37
C ASP A 150 5.73 -6.67 0.40
N ASP A 151 5.19 -5.60 -0.21
CA ASP A 151 5.06 -4.27 0.38
C ASP A 151 3.60 -3.75 0.46
N THR A 152 2.60 -4.64 0.42
CA THR A 152 1.19 -4.23 0.39
C THR A 152 0.78 -3.49 1.67
N ARG A 153 0.28 -2.26 1.52
CA ARG A 153 -0.23 -1.43 2.62
C ARG A 153 -1.62 -0.90 2.31
N TRP A 154 -2.59 -1.78 2.51
CA TRP A 154 -4.00 -1.41 2.44
C TRP A 154 -4.54 -1.06 3.81
N LEU A 155 -5.31 0.02 3.85
CA LEU A 155 -5.96 0.50 5.05
C LEU A 155 -7.41 0.84 4.72
N VAL A 156 -8.34 0.17 5.38
CA VAL A 156 -9.74 0.56 5.38
C VAL A 156 -10.04 1.27 6.69
N GLU A 157 -10.45 2.53 6.61
CA GLU A 157 -10.84 3.35 7.75
C GLU A 157 -12.37 3.37 7.84
N ALA A 158 -12.94 2.86 8.92
CA ALA A 158 -14.37 2.78 9.20
C ALA A 158 -14.67 3.59 10.46
N GLY A 159 -14.97 4.88 10.28
CA GLY A 159 -15.06 5.83 11.39
C GLY A 159 -13.74 5.87 12.21
N PRO A 160 -13.77 5.59 13.52
CA PRO A 160 -12.57 5.56 14.36
C PRO A 160 -11.81 4.22 14.29
N TYR A 161 -12.27 3.26 13.49
CA TYR A 161 -11.63 1.96 13.32
C TYR A 161 -10.74 1.91 12.09
N GLN A 162 -9.58 1.26 12.23
CA GLN A 162 -8.59 1.07 11.18
C GLN A 162 -8.37 -0.42 10.95
N VAL A 163 -8.68 -0.91 9.75
CA VAL A 163 -8.44 -2.29 9.32
C VAL A 163 -7.21 -2.32 8.40
N ARG A 164 -6.09 -2.82 8.93
CA ARG A 164 -4.83 -2.95 8.19
C ARG A 164 -4.73 -4.31 7.53
N VAL A 165 -4.36 -4.29 6.25
CA VAL A 165 -4.43 -5.45 5.37
C VAL A 165 -3.20 -5.54 4.48
N THR A 166 -2.67 -6.76 4.34
CA THR A 166 -1.55 -7.09 3.45
C THR A 166 -1.96 -7.98 2.28
N GLY A 167 -3.11 -8.65 2.33
CA GLY A 167 -3.57 -9.57 1.29
C GLY A 167 -4.65 -10.49 1.83
N THR A 168 -5.89 -10.01 1.88
CA THR A 168 -7.01 -10.71 2.51
C THR A 168 -8.29 -10.50 1.75
N ARG A 169 -9.24 -11.40 2.01
CA ARG A 169 -10.64 -11.27 1.60
C ARG A 169 -11.50 -11.06 2.82
N PHE A 170 -12.17 -9.92 2.91
CA PHE A 170 -12.89 -9.50 4.11
C PHE A 170 -14.03 -8.55 3.79
N ASP A 171 -14.99 -8.50 4.71
CA ASP A 171 -16.12 -7.59 4.68
C ASP A 171 -16.01 -6.63 5.87
N VAL A 172 -16.30 -5.35 5.62
CA VAL A 172 -16.39 -4.32 6.66
C VAL A 172 -17.73 -3.63 6.54
N ARG A 173 -18.47 -3.59 7.64
CA ARG A 173 -19.69 -2.79 7.76
C ARG A 173 -19.49 -1.73 8.82
N TRP A 174 -19.86 -0.50 8.49
CA TRP A 174 -19.77 0.64 9.38
C TRP A 174 -21.13 1.34 9.49
N ASP A 175 -21.58 1.48 10.73
CA ASP A 175 -22.75 2.26 11.11
C ASP A 175 -22.31 3.51 11.86
N ALA A 176 -22.45 4.66 11.22
CA ALA A 176 -22.02 5.95 11.78
C ALA A 176 -22.90 6.38 12.97
N ASP A 177 -24.18 6.02 12.97
CA ASP A 177 -25.14 6.40 14.01
C ASP A 177 -24.94 5.55 15.27
N ALA A 178 -24.77 4.24 15.08
CA ALA A 178 -24.45 3.31 16.16
C ALA A 178 -22.99 3.38 16.61
N GLN A 179 -22.11 4.02 15.81
CA GLN A 179 -20.65 4.02 15.96
C GLN A 179 -20.08 2.60 16.11
N SER A 180 -20.63 1.66 15.33
CA SER A 180 -20.28 0.24 15.38
C SER A 180 -19.68 -0.24 14.07
N VAL A 181 -18.62 -1.04 14.20
CA VAL A 181 -17.97 -1.73 13.09
C VAL A 181 -18.19 -3.22 13.23
N VAL A 182 -18.47 -3.87 12.09
CA VAL A 182 -18.43 -5.32 11.96
C VAL A 182 -17.39 -5.66 10.90
N VAL A 183 -16.42 -6.49 11.26
CA VAL A 183 -15.38 -6.99 10.35
C VAL A 183 -15.48 -8.50 10.30
N ARG A 184 -15.79 -9.05 9.12
CA ARG A 184 -15.84 -10.50 8.88
C ARG A 184 -14.70 -10.88 7.98
N LEU A 185 -13.87 -11.84 8.42
CA LEU A 185 -12.72 -12.26 7.65
C LEU A 185 -12.99 -13.59 6.94
N ILE A 186 -12.84 -13.62 5.62
CA ILE A 186 -13.01 -14.81 4.79
C ILE A 186 -11.67 -15.52 4.60
N GLU A 187 -10.62 -14.76 4.27
CA GLU A 187 -9.28 -15.32 3.99
C GLU A 187 -8.17 -14.42 4.54
N GLY A 188 -7.13 -15.04 5.11
CA GLY A 188 -5.95 -14.37 5.63
C GLY A 188 -6.11 -13.87 7.07
N SER A 189 -5.48 -12.75 7.40
CA SER A 189 -5.54 -12.10 8.73
C SER A 189 -5.53 -10.58 8.59
N VAL A 190 -6.34 -9.89 9.38
CA VAL A 190 -6.35 -8.41 9.45
C VAL A 190 -6.07 -7.95 10.88
N ILE A 191 -5.54 -6.73 11.01
CA ILE A 191 -5.41 -6.08 12.32
C ILE A 191 -6.41 -4.92 12.36
N VAL A 192 -7.32 -4.97 13.33
CA VAL A 192 -8.35 -3.94 13.54
C VAL A 192 -8.01 -3.16 14.80
N SER A 193 -7.78 -1.86 14.67
CA SER A 193 -7.52 -0.94 15.79
C SER A 193 -8.61 0.12 15.87
N GLY A 194 -8.81 0.77 17.02
CA GLY A 194 -9.87 1.77 17.24
C GLY A 194 -10.22 1.96 18.71
N CYS A 195 -11.22 2.81 19.00
CA CYS A 195 -11.53 3.31 20.34
C CYS A 195 -11.67 2.25 21.45
N THR A 196 -12.09 1.03 21.13
CA THR A 196 -12.23 -0.08 22.08
C THR A 196 -11.21 -1.21 21.93
N LEU A 197 -10.32 -1.12 20.94
CA LEU A 197 -9.37 -2.18 20.57
C LEU A 197 -7.90 -1.80 20.82
N GLY A 198 -7.62 -0.57 21.29
CA GLY A 198 -6.27 -0.11 21.63
C GLY A 198 -5.31 -0.21 20.45
N GLU A 199 -4.16 -0.84 20.66
CA GLU A 199 -3.10 -1.03 19.65
C GLU A 199 -3.49 -1.97 18.50
N GLY A 200 -4.61 -2.70 18.63
CA GLY A 200 -5.21 -3.49 17.57
C GLY A 200 -5.43 -4.95 17.94
N ARG A 201 -6.57 -5.49 17.50
CA ARG A 201 -6.95 -6.89 17.60
C ARG A 201 -6.73 -7.57 16.25
N ARG A 202 -6.03 -8.69 16.25
CA ARG A 202 -5.95 -9.56 15.07
C ARG A 202 -7.27 -10.31 14.90
N VAL A 203 -7.76 -10.36 13.66
CA VAL A 203 -8.92 -11.15 13.23
C VAL A 203 -8.40 -12.11 12.16
N SER A 204 -8.75 -13.39 12.27
CA SER A 204 -8.30 -14.50 11.42
C SER A 204 -9.46 -15.06 10.59
N ALA A 205 -9.15 -15.76 9.50
CA ALA A 205 -10.16 -16.32 8.61
C ALA A 205 -11.23 -17.13 9.37
N GLY A 206 -12.50 -16.86 9.08
CA GLY A 206 -13.65 -17.46 9.77
C GLY A 206 -14.12 -16.68 11.00
N GLU A 207 -13.37 -15.70 11.48
CA GLU A 207 -13.76 -14.87 12.62
C GLU A 207 -14.58 -13.65 12.21
N GLU A 208 -15.46 -13.22 13.12
CA GLU A 208 -16.15 -11.94 13.06
C GLU A 208 -15.81 -11.11 14.29
N LEU A 209 -15.48 -9.84 14.05
CA LEU A 209 -15.25 -8.85 15.08
C LEU A 209 -16.37 -7.81 15.03
N VAL A 210 -17.07 -7.65 16.15
CA VAL A 210 -17.98 -6.54 16.39
C VAL A 210 -17.37 -5.63 17.44
N ALA A 211 -17.29 -4.33 17.15
CA ALA A 211 -16.81 -3.34 18.10
C ALA A 211 -17.63 -2.05 17.97
N SER A 212 -17.94 -1.42 19.10
CA SER A 212 -18.63 -0.13 19.15
C SER A 212 -17.88 0.83 20.07
N CYS A 213 -17.88 2.11 19.74
CA CYS A 213 -17.32 3.15 20.60
C CYS A 213 -18.27 3.55 21.74
N LYS A 214 -19.55 3.19 21.65
CA LYS A 214 -20.57 3.47 22.66
C LYS A 214 -20.61 2.42 23.77
N GLU A 215 -20.05 1.24 23.52
CA GLU A 215 -20.14 0.09 24.41
C GLU A 215 -18.73 -0.22 24.93
N SER A 216 -18.50 0.01 26.23
CA SER A 216 -17.26 -0.40 26.89
C SER A 216 -17.15 -1.94 26.86
N PRO A 217 -15.95 -2.51 26.71
CA PRO A 217 -15.81 -3.94 26.45
C PRO A 217 -16.20 -4.77 27.69
N SER A 218 -17.40 -5.35 27.69
CA SER A 218 -17.73 -6.46 28.57
C SER A 218 -17.39 -7.78 27.88
N SER A 219 -16.24 -8.33 28.26
CA SER A 219 -15.78 -9.73 28.15
C SER A 219 -15.72 -10.43 26.78
N PRO A 220 -14.70 -11.29 26.56
CA PRO A 220 -14.52 -12.00 25.30
C PRO A 220 -15.62 -13.04 25.05
N PRO A 221 -15.95 -13.35 23.78
CA PRO A 221 -16.85 -14.44 23.46
C PRO A 221 -16.24 -15.77 23.90
N SER A 222 -16.97 -16.52 24.74
CA SER A 222 -16.65 -17.90 25.07
C SER A 222 -16.58 -18.73 23.79
N THR A 223 -15.40 -19.26 23.51
CA THR A 223 -15.20 -20.39 22.61
C THR A 223 -15.94 -21.60 23.20
N ASN A 224 -17.04 -21.99 22.56
CA ASN A 224 -17.62 -23.30 22.78
C ASN A 224 -16.66 -24.35 22.20
N ASP A 225 -15.75 -24.84 23.04
CA ASP A 225 -15.08 -26.11 22.79
C ASP A 225 -16.10 -27.22 22.98
N ALA A 226 -16.47 -27.84 21.87
CA ALA A 226 -17.11 -29.14 21.85
C ALA A 226 -16.11 -30.18 22.39
N SER A 227 -16.26 -30.52 23.67
CA SER A 227 -15.67 -31.73 24.24
C SER A 227 -16.77 -32.68 24.68
N THR A 228 -16.76 -33.83 24.01
CA THR A 228 -17.58 -35.01 24.20
C THR A 228 -17.70 -35.45 25.66
N ALA A 229 -18.92 -35.56 26.16
CA ALA A 229 -19.24 -36.47 27.26
C ALA A 229 -20.60 -37.14 27.00
N VAL A 230 -20.52 -38.45 26.84
CA VAL A 230 -21.62 -39.42 26.67
C VAL A 230 -22.46 -39.47 27.95
N ALA A 231 -23.79 -39.37 27.82
CA ALA A 231 -24.72 -39.95 28.79
C ALA A 231 -26.05 -40.29 28.12
N THR A 232 -26.23 -41.59 27.95
CA THR A 232 -27.41 -42.36 27.52
C THR A 232 -28.65 -42.06 28.37
N VAL A 233 -29.80 -41.73 27.77
CA VAL A 233 -31.14 -42.09 28.28
C VAL A 233 -32.13 -42.21 27.11
N VAL A 234 -32.72 -43.39 26.97
CA VAL A 234 -33.90 -43.76 26.14
C VAL A 234 -35.16 -43.55 26.99
N PRO A 235 -36.31 -43.14 26.42
CA PRO A 235 -37.46 -44.05 26.21
C PRO A 235 -38.10 -43.89 24.81
N ASP A 236 -38.48 -44.99 24.13
CA ASP A 236 -39.85 -45.58 24.06
C ASP A 236 -40.97 -44.56 23.75
N GLU A 237 -41.96 -44.78 22.90
CA GLU A 237 -42.38 -45.81 21.93
C GLU A 237 -43.64 -45.19 21.25
N VAL A 238 -44.05 -45.70 20.09
CA VAL A 238 -45.45 -45.98 19.67
C VAL A 238 -45.87 -45.42 18.29
N ALA A 239 -46.30 -46.40 17.48
CA ALA A 239 -47.24 -46.41 16.35
C ALA A 239 -46.72 -45.93 14.97
N ALA A 240 -46.36 -46.83 14.05
CA ALA A 240 -47.20 -47.72 13.21
C ALA A 240 -47.86 -46.97 12.03
N SER A 241 -47.35 -47.07 10.78
CA SER A 241 -47.58 -48.15 9.77
C SER A 241 -48.54 -47.64 8.66
N PRO A 242 -48.66 -48.23 7.44
CA PRO A 242 -47.60 -48.49 6.44
C PRO A 242 -48.01 -48.20 4.96
N ALA A 243 -47.04 -48.41 4.06
CA ALA A 243 -47.12 -49.20 2.81
C ALA A 243 -47.81 -48.70 1.51
N VAL A 244 -46.93 -48.36 0.56
CA VAL A 244 -46.80 -48.78 -0.87
C VAL A 244 -47.99 -48.77 -1.85
N THR A 245 -47.73 -48.15 -3.02
CA THR A 245 -47.83 -48.86 -4.30
C THR A 245 -46.81 -48.32 -5.31
N ALA A 246 -46.14 -49.26 -6.00
CA ALA A 246 -45.12 -49.03 -7.00
C ALA A 246 -45.72 -48.81 -8.40
N HIS A 247 -45.00 -48.09 -9.27
CA HIS A 247 -44.91 -48.41 -10.70
C HIS A 247 -43.54 -48.03 -11.25
N ALA A 248 -42.97 -48.97 -12.00
CA ALA A 248 -41.66 -48.95 -12.63
C ALA A 248 -41.70 -48.28 -14.00
N ALA A 249 -40.58 -47.70 -14.44
CA ALA A 249 -39.84 -48.16 -15.63
C ALA A 249 -38.64 -47.26 -16.00
N ALA A 250 -37.50 -47.93 -16.22
CA ALA A 250 -36.44 -47.66 -17.19
C ALA A 250 -35.43 -46.51 -16.97
N SER A 251 -34.28 -46.93 -16.43
CA SER A 251 -32.90 -46.87 -16.99
C SER A 251 -32.45 -45.64 -17.77
N HIS A 252 -31.31 -45.04 -17.39
CA HIS A 252 -30.08 -45.06 -18.20
C HIS A 252 -28.82 -44.65 -17.37
N VAL A 253 -27.94 -45.64 -17.22
CA VAL A 253 -26.47 -45.61 -17.37
C VAL A 253 -25.61 -44.70 -16.49
N ASN A 254 -24.81 -45.39 -15.69
CA ASN A 254 -23.67 -44.97 -14.90
C ASN A 254 -22.43 -44.71 -15.78
N LEU A 255 -21.64 -43.67 -15.47
CA LEU A 255 -20.20 -43.71 -15.73
C LEU A 255 -19.47 -42.91 -14.65
N ALA A 256 -18.89 -43.65 -13.71
CA ALA A 256 -17.84 -43.21 -12.82
C ALA A 256 -16.57 -42.89 -13.60
N ALA A 257 -15.87 -41.82 -13.21
CA ALA A 257 -14.46 -41.65 -13.49
C ALA A 257 -13.78 -41.04 -12.26
N ALA A 258 -12.90 -41.85 -11.68
CA ALA A 258 -11.98 -41.50 -10.62
C ALA A 258 -10.78 -40.70 -11.17
N SER A 259 -10.19 -39.83 -10.34
CA SER A 259 -8.76 -39.45 -10.36
C SER A 259 -8.47 -38.71 -9.04
N SER A 260 -7.92 -39.43 -8.06
CA SER A 260 -6.49 -39.45 -7.71
C SER A 260 -6.04 -38.22 -6.91
N SER A 261 -6.16 -38.37 -5.59
CA SER A 261 -5.46 -37.58 -4.57
C SER A 261 -4.02 -38.07 -4.51
N GLU A 262 -3.07 -37.20 -4.85
CA GLU A 262 -1.64 -37.46 -4.68
C GLU A 262 -1.09 -36.40 -3.73
N ALA A 263 -0.82 -36.85 -2.51
CA ALA A 263 -0.08 -36.13 -1.50
C ALA A 263 1.39 -36.05 -1.92
N VAL A 264 1.97 -34.85 -1.88
CA VAL A 264 3.42 -34.67 -1.92
C VAL A 264 3.86 -33.84 -0.73
N ALA A 265 4.88 -34.39 -0.07
CA ALA A 265 5.37 -34.05 1.22
C ALA A 265 6.07 -32.68 1.32
N ALA A 266 6.05 -32.20 2.55
CA ALA A 266 6.84 -31.14 3.15
C ALA A 266 8.26 -30.97 2.58
N THR A 267 8.60 -29.73 2.26
CA THR A 267 9.99 -29.24 2.31
C THR A 267 10.02 -28.01 3.21
N THR A 268 10.61 -28.21 4.38
CA THR A 268 10.98 -27.20 5.37
C THR A 268 11.95 -26.20 4.75
N SER A 269 11.59 -24.92 4.70
CA SER A 269 12.58 -23.84 4.58
C SER A 269 12.38 -22.86 5.72
N ARG A 270 13.35 -22.91 6.63
CA ARG A 270 13.46 -22.13 7.86
C ARG A 270 14.04 -20.76 7.49
N ALA A 271 13.20 -19.74 7.39
CA ALA A 271 13.62 -18.36 7.30
C ALA A 271 13.31 -17.63 8.62
N THR A 272 14.36 -17.18 9.28
CA THR A 272 14.38 -16.50 10.58
C THR A 272 13.77 -15.09 10.46
N PRO A 273 12.76 -14.71 11.25
CA PRO A 273 12.35 -13.32 11.35
C PRO A 273 13.11 -12.60 12.48
N LEU A 274 13.82 -11.54 12.12
CA LEU A 274 14.47 -10.60 13.02
C LEU A 274 13.40 -9.67 13.63
N HIS A 275 12.77 -10.10 14.73
CA HIS A 275 11.89 -9.26 15.53
C HIS A 275 12.71 -8.41 16.49
N LYS A 276 12.76 -7.10 16.27
CA LYS A 276 13.15 -6.13 17.30
C LYS A 276 11.89 -5.73 18.08
N ALA A 277 11.62 -6.48 19.14
CA ALA A 277 10.71 -6.05 20.20
C ALA A 277 11.37 -4.90 20.97
N VAL A 278 10.64 -3.81 21.17
CA VAL A 278 10.99 -2.79 22.17
C VAL A 278 9.99 -2.97 23.29
N ASP A 279 10.43 -3.67 24.34
CA ASP A 279 9.77 -3.69 25.63
C ASP A 279 9.95 -2.33 26.30
N ALA A 280 8.84 -1.77 26.77
CA ALA A 280 8.81 -0.67 27.71
C ALA A 280 8.63 -1.23 29.12
N SER A 281 9.68 -1.21 29.95
CA SER A 281 9.57 -0.75 31.35
C SER A 281 10.94 -0.61 32.04
N ALA A 282 11.18 0.62 32.51
CA ALA A 282 11.96 1.03 33.69
C ALA A 282 13.43 0.58 33.86
N VAL A 283 14.36 1.55 33.83
CA VAL A 283 14.96 2.22 35.00
C VAL A 283 15.99 3.24 34.49
N VAL A 284 15.84 4.49 34.92
CA VAL A 284 16.75 5.61 34.64
C VAL A 284 18.07 5.41 35.41
N PRO A 285 19.22 5.74 34.79
CA PRO A 285 20.07 6.72 35.43
C PRO A 285 20.38 7.89 34.49
N SER A 286 20.28 9.07 35.08
CA SER A 286 20.71 10.37 34.57
C SER A 286 22.15 10.31 34.05
N GLY A 287 22.38 10.77 32.81
CA GLY A 287 23.72 11.00 32.32
C GLY A 287 23.79 11.40 30.85
N ALA A 288 24.18 12.65 30.63
CA ALA A 288 24.66 13.25 29.38
C ALA A 288 23.60 13.61 28.31
N ALA A 289 23.32 14.92 28.30
CA ALA A 289 22.72 15.64 27.19
C ALA A 289 23.41 15.33 25.85
N SER A 290 22.61 14.89 24.89
CA SER A 290 22.86 15.15 23.48
C SER A 290 21.63 15.87 22.94
N THR A 291 21.62 17.20 23.07
CA THR A 291 20.68 18.05 22.36
C THR A 291 21.10 18.08 20.89
N ALA A 292 20.78 17.01 20.16
CA ALA A 292 20.56 17.14 18.73
C ALA A 292 19.24 17.91 18.59
N THR A 293 19.36 19.22 18.36
CA THR A 293 18.22 20.05 17.95
C THR A 293 17.82 19.56 16.56
N GLU A 294 17.02 18.50 16.52
CA GLU A 294 16.30 18.10 15.33
C GLU A 294 15.37 19.26 15.00
N THR A 295 15.77 20.08 14.03
CA THR A 295 14.94 21.17 13.53
C THR A 295 13.68 20.53 12.98
N VAL A 296 12.62 20.49 13.79
CA VAL A 296 11.30 20.00 13.36
C VAL A 296 10.86 20.91 12.23
N LYS A 297 10.95 20.40 11.01
CA LYS A 297 10.48 21.10 9.82
C LYS A 297 8.99 21.39 10.02
N ALA A 298 8.59 22.65 9.83
CA ALA A 298 7.18 23.00 9.90
C ALA A 298 6.39 22.15 8.88
N PRO A 299 5.25 21.56 9.28
CA PRO A 299 4.52 20.64 8.41
C PRO A 299 4.05 21.37 7.16
N ASP A 300 4.08 20.67 6.02
CA ASP A 300 3.56 21.21 4.77
C ASP A 300 2.01 21.12 4.68
N ALA A 301 1.45 21.63 3.59
CA ALA A 301 -0.01 21.66 3.41
C ALA A 301 -0.63 20.26 3.38
N SER A 302 0.07 19.28 2.81
CA SER A 302 -0.41 17.90 2.69
C SER A 302 -0.39 17.20 4.05
N GLU A 303 0.67 17.41 4.83
CA GLU A 303 0.79 16.88 6.19
C GLU A 303 -0.29 17.45 7.13
N LEU A 304 -0.57 18.76 7.03
CA LEU A 304 -1.65 19.38 7.80
C LEU A 304 -3.04 18.89 7.38
N LEU A 305 -3.29 18.69 6.09
CA LEU A 305 -4.56 18.12 5.61
C LEU A 305 -4.73 16.68 6.08
N LEU A 306 -3.66 15.88 6.07
CA LEU A 306 -3.71 14.51 6.56
C LEU A 306 -4.01 14.48 8.07
N ARG A 307 -3.35 15.35 8.84
CA ARG A 307 -3.64 15.51 10.27
C ARG A 307 -5.09 15.93 10.52
N ALA A 308 -5.62 16.87 9.74
CA ALA A 308 -7.01 17.29 9.86
C ALA A 308 -8.00 16.15 9.57
N ASP A 309 -7.72 15.33 8.57
CA ASP A 309 -8.51 14.12 8.29
C ASP A 309 -8.45 13.15 9.49
N ASP A 310 -7.25 12.84 10.00
CA ASP A 310 -7.06 11.96 11.17
C ASP A 310 -7.81 12.48 12.42
N ASP A 311 -7.74 13.78 12.69
CA ASP A 311 -8.44 14.44 13.80
C ASP A 311 -9.96 14.39 13.61
N ARG A 312 -10.46 14.63 12.39
CA ARG A 312 -11.89 14.54 12.06
C ARG A 312 -12.42 13.11 12.25
N PHE A 313 -11.66 12.09 11.85
CA PHE A 313 -12.03 10.68 12.05
C PHE A 313 -12.01 10.27 13.52
N ALA A 314 -11.06 10.78 14.28
CA ALA A 314 -11.03 10.63 15.72
C ALA A 314 -12.09 11.46 16.47
N ARG A 315 -12.96 12.17 15.74
CA ARG A 315 -13.98 13.11 16.26
C ARG A 315 -13.40 14.26 17.11
N ARG A 316 -12.10 14.55 16.97
CA ARG A 316 -11.45 15.73 17.53
C ARG A 316 -11.68 16.92 16.59
N TYR A 317 -12.94 17.34 16.48
CA TYR A 317 -13.34 18.34 15.48
C TYR A 317 -12.68 19.70 15.70
N ASP A 318 -12.41 20.09 16.95
CA ASP A 318 -11.69 21.34 17.25
C ASP A 318 -10.26 21.31 16.68
N ASP A 319 -9.54 20.19 16.87
CA ASP A 319 -8.18 20.01 16.33
C ASP A 319 -8.17 19.97 14.80
N ALA A 320 -9.15 19.26 14.21
CA ALA A 320 -9.32 19.22 12.77
C ALA A 320 -9.59 20.62 12.18
N GLU A 321 -10.50 21.38 12.79
CA GLU A 321 -10.80 22.77 12.38
C GLU A 321 -9.56 23.65 12.48
N ASN A 322 -8.80 23.55 13.58
CA ASN A 322 -7.55 24.30 13.76
C ASN A 322 -6.51 23.99 12.69
N ALA A 323 -6.31 22.71 12.37
CA ALA A 323 -5.39 22.29 11.32
C ALA A 323 -5.81 22.82 9.93
N LEU A 324 -7.10 22.76 9.61
CA LEU A 324 -7.64 23.26 8.33
C LEU A 324 -7.53 24.79 8.23
N LEU A 325 -7.81 25.51 9.30
CA LEU A 325 -7.63 26.97 9.36
C LEU A 325 -6.16 27.34 9.18
N GLU A 326 -5.23 26.56 9.75
CA GLU A 326 -3.80 26.76 9.57
C GLU A 326 -3.37 26.52 8.11
N VAL A 327 -3.94 25.50 7.43
CA VAL A 327 -3.74 25.29 5.99
C VAL A 327 -4.17 26.53 5.21
N ARG A 328 -5.37 27.05 5.48
CA ARG A 328 -5.90 28.23 4.78
C ARG A 328 -5.05 29.48 5.02
N LYS A 329 -4.57 29.65 6.25
CA LYS A 329 -3.72 30.79 6.64
C LYS A 329 -2.34 30.74 5.97
N ARG A 330 -1.70 29.57 5.92
CA ARG A 330 -0.32 29.41 5.43
C ARG A 330 -0.22 29.20 3.92
N PHE A 331 -1.24 28.60 3.31
CA PHE A 331 -1.20 28.14 1.92
C PHE A 331 -2.35 28.73 1.09
N GLY A 332 -2.78 29.96 1.40
CA GLY A 332 -3.85 30.66 0.70
C GLY A 332 -3.66 30.69 -0.82
N GLY A 333 -4.75 30.53 -1.57
CA GLY A 333 -4.76 30.49 -3.04
C GLY A 333 -4.40 29.13 -3.66
N THR A 334 -3.91 28.17 -2.88
CA THR A 334 -3.59 26.81 -3.36
C THR A 334 -4.80 25.87 -3.35
N ASP A 335 -4.68 24.73 -4.04
CA ASP A 335 -5.71 23.67 -4.01
C ASP A 335 -5.88 23.08 -2.60
N ALA A 336 -4.81 23.07 -1.81
CA ALA A 336 -4.85 22.61 -0.43
C ALA A 336 -5.71 23.53 0.45
N ALA A 337 -5.58 24.86 0.29
CA ALA A 337 -6.43 25.83 1.00
C ALA A 337 -7.90 25.75 0.57
N ALA A 338 -8.16 25.56 -0.73
CA ALA A 338 -9.52 25.32 -1.21
C ALA A 338 -10.09 24.03 -0.61
N LYS A 339 -9.36 22.91 -0.68
CA LYS A 339 -9.78 21.66 -0.05
C LYS A 339 -10.03 21.83 1.45
N ALA A 340 -9.21 22.62 2.15
CA ALA A 340 -9.44 22.91 3.56
C ALA A 340 -10.76 23.67 3.81
N ALA A 341 -11.13 24.61 2.93
CA ALA A 341 -12.44 25.27 3.01
C ALA A 341 -13.60 24.27 2.85
N PHE A 342 -13.50 23.33 1.91
CA PHE A 342 -14.52 22.29 1.73
C PHE A 342 -14.65 21.40 2.98
N GLU A 343 -13.54 20.93 3.55
CA GLU A 343 -13.56 20.08 4.76
C GLU A 343 -14.06 20.84 5.99
N LEU A 344 -13.76 22.14 6.13
CA LEU A 344 -14.36 22.99 7.17
C LEU A 344 -15.89 23.05 7.03
N GLY A 345 -16.38 23.21 5.79
CA GLY A 345 -17.81 23.18 5.49
C GLY A 345 -18.46 21.86 5.92
N ARG A 346 -17.79 20.73 5.68
CA ARG A 346 -18.26 19.42 6.14
C ARG A 346 -18.29 19.31 7.65
N ILE A 347 -17.25 19.74 8.37
CA ILE A 347 -17.27 19.67 9.85
C ILE A 347 -18.41 20.52 10.41
N LYS A 348 -18.60 21.74 9.90
CA LYS A 348 -19.72 22.59 10.32
C LYS A 348 -21.08 21.93 10.05
N PHE A 349 -21.22 21.27 8.91
CA PHE A 349 -22.45 20.59 8.54
C PHE A 349 -22.71 19.32 9.37
N ASP A 350 -21.78 18.37 9.33
CA ASP A 350 -21.99 16.99 9.79
C ASP A 350 -21.78 16.88 11.31
N ALA A 351 -20.79 17.59 11.86
CA ALA A 351 -20.42 17.46 13.27
C ALA A 351 -21.06 18.55 14.15
N ARG A 352 -21.24 19.77 13.63
CA ARG A 352 -21.74 20.91 14.41
C ARG A 352 -23.20 21.25 14.15
N GLY A 353 -23.78 20.80 13.04
CA GLY A 353 -25.13 21.23 12.62
C GLY A 353 -25.23 22.73 12.33
N ASP A 354 -24.10 23.42 12.14
CA ASP A 354 -24.07 24.85 11.83
C ASP A 354 -24.14 25.02 10.31
N PHE A 355 -25.36 24.97 9.80
CA PHE A 355 -25.62 25.00 8.37
C PHE A 355 -25.27 26.35 7.72
N GLY A 356 -25.34 27.45 8.47
CA GLY A 356 -24.96 28.78 7.98
C GLY A 356 -23.45 28.91 7.75
N GLN A 357 -22.63 28.47 8.72
CA GLN A 357 -21.19 28.42 8.52
C GLN A 357 -20.79 27.38 7.48
N ALA A 358 -21.45 26.21 7.46
CA ALA A 358 -21.20 25.20 6.44
C ALA A 358 -21.39 25.76 5.02
N ALA A 359 -22.50 26.45 4.77
CA ALA A 359 -22.77 27.08 3.48
C ALA A 359 -21.69 28.10 3.10
N SER A 360 -21.27 28.95 4.05
CA SER A 360 -20.21 29.94 3.82
C SER A 360 -18.87 29.32 3.42
N TRP A 361 -18.54 28.16 4.00
CA TRP A 361 -17.34 27.41 3.65
C TRP A 361 -17.43 26.74 2.28
N PHE A 362 -18.59 26.19 1.92
CA PHE A 362 -18.81 25.67 0.56
C PHE A 362 -18.76 26.78 -0.50
N ASP A 363 -19.29 27.96 -0.21
CA ASP A 363 -19.18 29.13 -1.10
C ASP A 363 -17.73 29.57 -1.27
N THR A 364 -16.93 29.53 -0.20
CA THR A 364 -15.50 29.80 -0.26
C THR A 364 -14.80 28.83 -1.22
N TYR A 365 -15.08 27.52 -1.12
CA TYR A 365 -14.55 26.53 -2.07
C TYR A 365 -14.96 26.85 -3.51
N LEU A 366 -16.25 27.12 -3.75
CA LEU A 366 -16.78 27.37 -5.09
C LEU A 366 -16.25 28.67 -5.70
N HIS A 367 -15.92 29.66 -4.88
CA HIS A 367 -15.28 30.89 -5.33
C HIS A 367 -13.81 30.65 -5.71
N GLU A 368 -13.06 29.92 -4.88
CA GLU A 368 -11.64 29.64 -5.11
C GLU A 368 -11.43 28.63 -6.25
N ARG A 369 -12.32 27.64 -6.39
CA ARG A 369 -12.25 26.55 -7.37
C ARG A 369 -13.63 26.24 -7.98
N PRO A 370 -14.16 27.12 -8.85
CA PRO A 370 -15.50 26.96 -9.43
C PRO A 370 -15.65 25.70 -10.29
N THR A 371 -14.55 25.20 -10.86
CA THR A 371 -14.47 23.95 -11.63
C THR A 371 -13.57 22.91 -10.96
N GLY A 372 -13.37 23.02 -9.64
CA GLY A 372 -12.55 22.09 -8.87
C GLY A 372 -13.15 20.69 -8.78
N THR A 373 -12.34 19.72 -8.36
CA THR A 373 -12.74 18.30 -8.24
C THR A 373 -13.91 18.06 -7.28
N LEU A 374 -14.12 18.97 -6.31
CA LEU A 374 -15.21 18.90 -5.35
C LEU A 374 -16.35 19.88 -5.69
N ALA A 375 -16.34 20.55 -6.85
CA ALA A 375 -17.33 21.58 -7.18
C ALA A 375 -18.77 21.04 -7.24
N ARG A 376 -18.97 19.84 -7.82
CA ARG A 376 -20.27 19.14 -7.79
C ARG A 376 -20.76 18.93 -6.36
N GLU A 377 -19.86 18.46 -5.51
CA GLU A 377 -20.19 18.13 -4.12
C GLU A 377 -20.44 19.39 -3.29
N ALA A 378 -19.61 20.42 -3.47
CA ALA A 378 -19.77 21.72 -2.80
C ALA A 378 -21.07 22.42 -3.21
N LEU A 379 -21.48 22.34 -4.48
CA LEU A 379 -22.79 22.85 -4.92
C LEU A 379 -23.95 22.07 -4.29
N GLY A 380 -23.86 20.73 -4.25
CA GLY A 380 -24.92 19.90 -3.67
C GLY A 380 -25.05 20.07 -2.15
N ARG A 381 -23.93 20.01 -1.44
CA ARG A 381 -23.83 20.17 0.01
C ARG A 381 -24.13 21.60 0.45
N GLY A 382 -23.68 22.59 -0.32
CA GLY A 382 -24.03 24.00 -0.12
C GLY A 382 -25.54 24.23 -0.26
N LEU A 383 -26.18 23.58 -1.24
CA LEU A 383 -27.64 23.67 -1.42
C LEU A 383 -28.37 23.10 -0.20
N GLU A 384 -27.98 21.90 0.23
CA GLU A 384 -28.57 21.26 1.39
C GLU A 384 -28.37 22.10 2.67
N ALA A 385 -27.17 22.68 2.84
CA ALA A 385 -26.84 23.54 3.96
C ALA A 385 -27.73 24.79 3.98
N ARG A 386 -27.90 25.46 2.82
CA ARG A 386 -28.76 26.65 2.71
C ARG A 386 -30.23 26.33 2.99
N LEU A 387 -30.74 25.19 2.50
CA LEU A 387 -32.10 24.76 2.80
C LEU A 387 -32.31 24.49 4.30
N ARG A 388 -31.34 23.86 4.98
CA ARG A 388 -31.40 23.65 6.44
C ARG A 388 -31.19 24.92 7.26
N ALA A 389 -30.50 25.91 6.70
CA ALA A 389 -30.36 27.24 7.28
C ALA A 389 -31.53 28.18 6.95
N GLU A 390 -32.59 27.67 6.30
CA GLU A 390 -33.78 28.43 5.86
C GLU A 390 -33.48 29.58 4.87
N ASP A 391 -32.31 29.56 4.22
CA ASP A 391 -31.92 30.50 3.16
C ASP A 391 -32.40 30.00 1.80
N THR A 392 -33.70 30.12 1.59
CA THR A 392 -34.40 29.61 0.40
C THR A 392 -34.03 30.35 -0.88
N GLU A 393 -33.69 31.64 -0.80
CA GLU A 393 -33.32 32.44 -1.98
C GLU A 393 -31.97 31.99 -2.54
N THR A 394 -30.95 31.89 -1.68
CA THR A 394 -29.63 31.44 -2.10
C THR A 394 -29.65 29.98 -2.50
N ALA A 395 -30.42 29.14 -1.79
CA ALA A 395 -30.64 27.74 -2.16
C ALA A 395 -31.21 27.62 -3.58
N ALA A 396 -32.24 28.40 -3.94
CA ALA A 396 -32.80 28.37 -5.29
C ALA A 396 -31.78 28.76 -6.37
N ASN A 397 -30.94 29.78 -6.12
CA ASN A 397 -29.88 30.18 -7.05
C ASN A 397 -28.84 29.07 -7.21
N LEU A 398 -28.43 28.42 -6.12
CA LEU A 398 -27.49 27.30 -6.15
C LEU A 398 -28.08 26.07 -6.83
N ALA A 399 -29.37 25.79 -6.64
CA ALA A 399 -30.10 24.71 -7.30
C ALA A 399 -30.11 24.87 -8.83
N ARG A 400 -30.36 26.08 -9.35
CA ARG A 400 -30.28 26.35 -10.80
C ARG A 400 -28.87 26.09 -11.33
N ARG A 401 -27.84 26.56 -10.62
CA ARG A 401 -26.43 26.32 -10.99
C ARG A 401 -26.09 24.84 -10.97
N TYR A 402 -26.54 24.11 -9.96
CA TYR A 402 -26.32 22.66 -9.84
C TYR A 402 -26.97 21.92 -11.01
N LEU A 403 -28.25 22.19 -11.32
CA LEU A 403 -28.97 21.51 -12.40
C LEU A 403 -28.42 21.86 -13.79
N ALA A 404 -27.90 23.07 -13.99
CA ALA A 404 -27.26 23.45 -15.25
C ALA A 404 -25.94 22.68 -15.49
N ALA A 405 -25.17 22.40 -14.44
CA ALA A 405 -23.88 21.70 -14.55
C ALA A 405 -24.01 20.18 -14.39
N TYR A 406 -24.95 19.70 -13.58
CA TYR A 406 -25.09 18.30 -13.15
C TYR A 406 -26.57 17.89 -13.11
N PRO A 407 -27.28 17.86 -14.26
CA PRO A 407 -28.72 17.62 -14.32
C PRO A 407 -29.16 16.27 -13.73
N ASP A 408 -28.28 15.27 -13.78
CA ASP A 408 -28.49 13.91 -13.27
C ASP A 408 -27.59 13.58 -12.06
N GLY A 409 -26.96 14.59 -11.45
CA GLY A 409 -26.11 14.37 -10.28
C GLY A 409 -26.90 13.99 -9.01
N PRO A 410 -26.24 13.53 -7.94
CA PRO A 410 -26.91 13.00 -6.74
C PRO A 410 -27.85 13.99 -6.03
N HIS A 411 -27.55 15.29 -6.07
CA HIS A 411 -28.41 16.34 -5.49
C HIS A 411 -29.46 16.90 -6.46
N ALA A 412 -29.63 16.34 -7.66
CA ALA A 412 -30.54 16.88 -8.68
C ALA A 412 -32.01 16.86 -8.21
N LYS A 413 -32.44 15.80 -7.53
CA LYS A 413 -33.80 15.72 -6.95
C LYS A 413 -34.03 16.81 -5.91
N LEU A 414 -33.05 17.04 -5.03
CA LEU A 414 -33.10 18.11 -4.03
C LEU A 414 -33.16 19.49 -4.69
N ALA A 415 -32.35 19.70 -5.73
CA ALA A 415 -32.31 20.95 -6.47
C ALA A 415 -33.64 21.27 -7.17
N ARG A 416 -34.30 20.28 -7.79
CA ARG A 416 -35.64 20.48 -8.39
C ARG A 416 -36.67 20.85 -7.33
N LYS A 417 -36.70 20.12 -6.21
CA LYS A 417 -37.59 20.41 -5.08
C LYS A 417 -37.40 21.84 -4.53
N ALA A 418 -36.15 22.30 -4.45
CA ALA A 418 -35.83 23.66 -3.99
C ALA A 418 -36.36 24.77 -4.93
N LEU A 419 -36.64 24.45 -6.20
CA LEU A 419 -37.21 25.38 -7.17
C LEU A 419 -38.74 25.32 -7.23
N GLU A 420 -39.34 24.19 -6.85
CA GLU A 420 -40.80 23.99 -6.83
C GLU A 420 -41.47 24.60 -5.60
N GLY A 421 -40.77 24.68 -4.45
CA GLY A 421 -41.30 25.20 -3.20
C GLY A 421 -41.34 26.73 -3.08
N ARG A 422 -41.52 27.44 -4.20
CA ARG A 422 -41.50 28.91 -4.27
C ARG A 422 -42.88 29.52 -4.38
#